data_AF-A0A2Z6QSG1-F1
#
_entry.id   AF-A0A2Z6QSG1-F1
#
_cell.length_a   1.000
_cell.length_b   1.000
_cell.length_c   1.000
_cell.angle_alpha   90.00
_cell.angle_beta   90.00
_cell.angle_gamma   90.00
#
_symmetry.space_group_name_H-M   'P 1'
#
loop_
_entity.id
_entity.type
_entity.pdbx_description
1 polymer ?
#
loop_
_entity_poly.entity_id
_entity_poly.type
_entity_poly.pdbx_seq_one_letter_code
_entity_poly.pdbx_strand_id
1 'polypeptide(L)'
;MEVDLCFVMDCTGSMWEHIDGAKNAIKRVVDYMATLKPAITIRIAFCGYRDHCDGPDRLQIFDFINSCDEFKNNLSNVPATGGGGDGPEDVLGGLNAAITELSWRNHIRVLLHIGDFPPHGRRFDNEEDDYPDGDPNGLTAEQVLDEMRSAGIHYFFGRITEYTDTMIRIFKSIIGEFPVFDFESTPDPEGLVEKFFDATCSAINTAITLRE
;
A
#
# COMPACT_ATOMS: atom_id res chain seq x y z
N MET A 1 -21.76 -1.88 -8.40
CA MET A 1 -20.97 -2.45 -7.29
C MET A 1 -20.10 -1.35 -6.71
N GLU A 2 -19.90 -1.32 -5.39
CA GLU A 2 -19.13 -0.26 -4.72
C GLU A 2 -17.83 -0.82 -4.14
N VAL A 3 -16.71 -0.17 -4.44
CA VAL A 3 -15.36 -0.59 -4.05
C VAL A 3 -14.67 0.55 -3.32
N ASP A 4 -13.98 0.21 -2.24
CA ASP A 4 -12.99 1.08 -1.59
C ASP A 4 -11.60 0.62 -1.99
N LEU A 5 -10.83 1.54 -2.57
CA LEU A 5 -9.46 1.32 -3.00
C LEU A 5 -8.53 2.25 -2.22
N CYS A 6 -7.60 1.69 -1.44
CA CYS A 6 -6.56 2.42 -0.75
C CYS A 6 -5.19 2.13 -1.37
N PHE A 7 -4.39 3.17 -1.55
CA PHE A 7 -2.96 3.05 -1.85
C PHE A 7 -2.16 3.37 -0.60
N VAL A 8 -1.32 2.44 -0.14
CA VAL A 8 -0.33 2.69 0.91
C VAL A 8 1.02 2.79 0.22
N MET A 9 1.81 3.83 0.48
CA MET A 9 3.03 4.07 -0.30
C MET A 9 4.17 4.56 0.58
N ASP A 10 5.31 3.90 0.45
CA ASP A 10 6.59 4.44 0.90
C ASP A 10 6.86 5.76 0.21
N CYS A 11 7.30 6.76 0.98
CA CYS A 11 7.63 8.06 0.46
C CYS A 11 8.90 8.64 1.09
N THR A 12 9.80 7.79 1.57
CA THR A 12 11.11 8.24 2.08
C THR A 12 12.02 8.69 0.93
N GLY A 13 13.22 9.15 1.29
CA GLY A 13 14.21 9.62 0.32
C GLY A 13 14.67 8.53 -0.65
N SER A 14 14.67 7.25 -0.27
CA SER A 14 15.07 6.13 -1.15
C SER A 14 14.14 6.00 -2.36
N MET A 15 12.86 6.35 -2.17
CA MET A 15 11.85 6.37 -3.21
C MET A 15 12.05 7.48 -4.26
N TRP A 16 13.03 8.36 -4.14
CA TRP A 16 13.22 9.53 -5.04
C TRP A 16 13.19 9.17 -6.54
N GLU A 17 13.89 8.12 -6.95
CA GLU A 17 13.94 7.70 -8.37
C GLU A 17 12.68 6.95 -8.82
N HIS A 18 11.87 6.46 -7.87
CA HIS A 18 10.74 5.57 -8.12
C HIS A 18 9.37 6.25 -7.94
N ILE A 19 9.29 7.31 -7.14
CA ILE A 19 8.02 7.87 -6.67
C ILE A 19 7.17 8.42 -7.82
N ASP A 20 7.79 9.03 -8.83
CA ASP A 20 7.05 9.52 -10.00
C ASP A 20 6.50 8.37 -10.84
N GLY A 21 7.25 7.27 -10.96
CA GLY A 21 6.79 6.02 -11.57
C GLY A 21 5.58 5.43 -10.82
N ALA A 22 5.69 5.31 -9.50
CA ALA A 22 4.63 4.81 -8.63
C ALA A 22 3.37 5.69 -8.72
N LYS A 23 3.51 7.02 -8.61
CA LYS A 23 2.39 7.97 -8.76
C LYS A 23 1.73 7.86 -10.13
N ASN A 24 2.50 7.72 -11.20
CA ASN A 24 1.97 7.56 -12.56
C ASN A 24 1.21 6.23 -12.73
N ALA A 25 1.72 5.14 -12.16
CA ALA A 25 1.01 3.86 -12.13
C ALA A 25 -0.32 3.96 -11.39
N ILE A 26 -0.33 4.56 -10.20
CA ILE A 26 -1.55 4.79 -9.42
C ILE A 26 -2.56 5.63 -10.23
N LYS A 27 -2.12 6.71 -10.88
CA LYS A 27 -2.99 7.54 -11.72
C LYS A 27 -3.62 6.74 -12.87
N ARG A 28 -2.84 5.87 -13.53
CA ARG A 28 -3.34 5.00 -14.61
C ARG A 28 -4.37 3.99 -14.10
N VAL A 29 -4.13 3.40 -12.92
CA VAL A 29 -5.10 2.54 -12.26
C VAL A 29 -6.40 3.30 -11.99
N VAL A 30 -6.30 4.50 -11.41
CA VAL A 30 -7.47 5.35 -11.13
C VAL A 30 -8.25 5.69 -12.41
N ASP A 31 -7.57 6.10 -13.47
CA ASP A 31 -8.19 6.44 -14.76
C ASP A 31 -8.88 5.22 -15.38
N TYR A 32 -8.21 4.07 -15.39
CA TYR A 32 -8.77 2.82 -15.89
C TYR A 32 -10.04 2.44 -15.12
N MET A 33 -9.96 2.46 -13.80
CA MET A 33 -11.07 2.06 -12.95
C MET A 33 -12.27 3.01 -13.04
N ALA A 34 -12.04 4.30 -13.36
CA ALA A 34 -13.11 5.25 -13.65
C ALA A 34 -13.93 4.89 -14.90
N THR A 35 -13.33 4.17 -15.86
CA THR A 35 -14.03 3.70 -17.09
C THR A 35 -15.05 2.60 -16.83
N LEU A 36 -14.99 1.94 -15.66
CA LEU A 36 -15.88 0.84 -15.29
C LEU A 36 -17.25 1.32 -14.80
N LYS A 37 -17.48 2.64 -14.71
CA LYS A 37 -18.79 3.21 -14.35
C LYS A 37 -19.82 2.97 -15.48
N PRO A 38 -21.10 2.69 -15.17
CA PRO A 38 -21.70 2.62 -13.82
C PRO A 38 -21.63 1.24 -13.17
N ALA A 39 -21.01 0.24 -13.81
CA ALA A 39 -20.96 -1.12 -13.27
C ALA A 39 -20.21 -1.18 -11.93
N ILE A 40 -19.10 -0.44 -11.82
CA ILE A 40 -18.27 -0.31 -10.63
C ILE A 40 -18.10 1.17 -10.28
N THR A 41 -18.40 1.51 -9.02
CA THR A 41 -18.19 2.84 -8.43
C THR A 41 -17.14 2.72 -7.34
N ILE A 42 -16.18 3.65 -7.31
CA ILE A 42 -14.98 3.52 -6.49
C ILE A 42 -14.77 4.78 -5.69
N ARG A 43 -14.35 4.58 -4.44
CA ARG A 43 -13.75 5.62 -3.61
C ARG A 43 -12.27 5.31 -3.44
N ILE A 44 -11.44 6.33 -3.53
CA ILE A 44 -9.99 6.17 -3.55
C ILE A 44 -9.39 6.91 -2.37
N ALA A 45 -8.57 6.23 -1.58
CA ALA A 45 -7.83 6.77 -0.45
C ALA A 45 -6.32 6.56 -0.65
N PHE A 46 -5.51 7.30 0.11
CA PHE A 46 -4.06 7.20 0.09
C PHE A 46 -3.49 7.34 1.50
N CYS A 47 -2.48 6.54 1.84
CA CYS A 47 -1.70 6.66 3.06
C CYS A 47 -0.21 6.56 2.70
N GLY A 48 0.48 7.70 2.70
CA GLY A 48 1.93 7.74 2.57
C GLY A 48 2.57 7.56 3.94
N TYR A 49 3.60 6.72 4.04
CA TYR A 49 4.43 6.61 5.24
C TYR A 49 5.88 7.02 4.94
N ARG A 50 6.62 7.31 6.00
CA ARG A 50 8.07 7.47 6.02
C ARG A 50 8.64 6.73 7.23
N ASP A 51 9.59 7.31 7.95
CA ASP A 51 10.20 6.71 9.12
C ASP A 51 9.75 7.38 10.43
N HIS A 52 9.92 6.69 11.55
CA HIS A 52 9.71 7.21 12.89
C HIS A 52 10.51 8.48 13.21
N CYS A 53 11.67 8.69 12.57
CA CYS A 53 12.47 9.89 12.76
C CYS A 53 11.80 11.17 12.18
N ASP A 54 10.83 11.02 11.28
CA ASP A 54 10.13 12.14 10.61
C ASP A 54 9.02 12.80 11.46
N GLY A 55 8.77 12.28 12.67
CA GLY A 55 7.84 12.89 13.61
C GLY A 55 6.43 13.10 13.03
N PRO A 56 5.86 14.32 13.03
CA PRO A 56 4.51 14.57 12.51
C PRO A 56 4.34 14.35 11.00
N ASP A 57 5.43 14.46 10.21
CA ASP A 57 5.38 14.32 8.75
C ASP A 57 5.52 12.85 8.29
N ARG A 58 5.71 11.94 9.24
CA ARG A 58 5.83 10.49 9.03
C ARG A 58 4.65 9.89 8.27
N LEU A 59 3.42 10.36 8.53
CA LEU A 59 2.20 9.82 7.91
C LEU A 59 1.45 10.93 7.15
N GLN A 60 1.06 10.62 5.92
CA GLN A 60 0.26 11.51 5.07
C GLN A 60 -0.99 10.79 4.56
N ILE A 61 -2.15 11.16 5.10
CA ILE A 61 -3.41 10.45 4.88
C ILE A 61 -4.37 11.31 4.04
N PHE A 62 -4.86 10.75 2.94
CA PHE A 62 -6.01 11.25 2.20
C PHE A 62 -7.14 10.24 2.33
N ASP A 63 -8.23 10.64 3.00
CA ASP A 63 -9.40 9.76 3.15
C ASP A 63 -10.09 9.49 1.80
N PHE A 64 -11.09 8.61 1.80
CA PHE A 64 -11.81 8.17 0.60
C PHE A 64 -12.47 9.31 -0.18
N ILE A 65 -11.89 9.64 -1.33
CA ILE A 65 -12.35 10.66 -2.29
C ILE A 65 -13.10 9.98 -3.46
N ASN A 66 -14.22 10.56 -3.89
CA ASN A 66 -15.00 10.07 -5.04
C ASN A 66 -14.54 10.67 -6.40
N SER A 67 -13.86 11.81 -6.34
CA SER A 67 -13.35 12.54 -7.51
C SER A 67 -11.97 12.02 -7.90
N CYS A 68 -11.86 11.37 -9.06
CA CYS A 68 -10.59 10.89 -9.58
C CYS A 68 -9.59 12.04 -9.79
N ASP A 69 -10.04 13.19 -10.28
CA ASP A 69 -9.16 14.33 -10.55
C ASP A 69 -8.63 14.97 -9.27
N GLU A 70 -9.48 15.09 -8.23
CA GLU A 70 -9.06 15.57 -6.92
C GLU A 70 -8.00 14.65 -6.31
N PHE A 71 -8.24 13.33 -6.34
CA PHE A 71 -7.28 12.35 -5.86
C PHE A 71 -5.93 12.45 -6.61
N LYS A 72 -5.96 12.49 -7.95
CA LYS A 72 -4.74 12.59 -8.78
C LYS A 72 -3.97 13.89 -8.51
N ASN A 73 -4.67 15.00 -8.24
CA ASN A 73 -4.05 16.27 -7.88
C ASN A 73 -3.36 16.18 -6.52
N ASN A 74 -4.02 15.62 -5.50
CA ASN A 74 -3.42 15.43 -4.17
C ASN A 74 -2.18 14.53 -4.26
N LEU A 75 -2.29 13.39 -4.94
CA LEU A 75 -1.19 12.44 -5.13
C LEU A 75 0.01 13.06 -5.86
N SER A 76 -0.21 13.96 -6.81
CA SER A 76 0.88 14.61 -7.56
C SER A 76 1.79 15.44 -6.67
N ASN A 77 1.28 15.93 -5.54
CA ASN A 77 2.01 16.77 -4.59
C ASN A 77 2.70 15.97 -3.47
N VAL A 78 2.62 14.63 -3.49
CA VAL A 78 3.29 13.78 -2.50
C VAL A 78 4.80 13.72 -2.82
N PRO A 79 5.67 14.19 -1.91
CA PRO A 79 7.11 14.19 -2.10
C PRO A 79 7.76 12.89 -1.57
N ALA A 80 8.90 12.52 -2.16
CA ALA A 80 9.83 11.52 -1.62
C ALA A 80 10.84 12.25 -0.74
N THR A 81 10.57 12.31 0.56
CA THR A 81 11.33 13.09 1.54
C THR A 81 11.21 12.45 2.89
N GLY A 82 12.21 12.63 3.74
CA GLY A 82 12.24 12.00 5.06
C GLY A 82 12.94 10.65 5.00
N GLY A 83 12.83 9.90 6.09
CA GLY A 83 13.66 8.74 6.38
C GLY A 83 15.14 9.12 6.50
N GLY A 84 15.99 8.10 6.39
CA GLY A 84 17.44 8.26 6.36
C GLY A 84 18.07 8.21 7.75
N GLY A 85 19.03 7.30 7.87
CA GLY A 85 19.70 6.95 9.13
C GLY A 85 19.97 5.46 9.14
N ASP A 86 18.96 4.70 8.72
CA ASP A 86 18.93 3.25 8.61
C ASP A 86 18.14 2.81 7.35
N GLY A 87 18.01 1.50 7.13
CA GLY A 87 17.32 0.93 5.96
C GLY A 87 15.80 0.75 6.14
N PRO A 88 15.32 0.13 7.22
CA PRO A 88 13.88 -0.11 7.41
C PRO A 88 13.06 1.16 7.66
N GLU A 89 11.74 1.06 7.49
CA GLU A 89 10.81 2.22 7.51
C GLU A 89 9.57 1.96 8.40
N ASP A 90 8.72 2.98 8.65
CA ASP A 90 7.45 2.86 9.38
C ASP A 90 6.32 2.23 8.53
N VAL A 91 6.61 1.07 7.92
CA VAL A 91 5.66 0.31 7.11
C VAL A 91 4.44 -0.10 7.93
N LEU A 92 4.65 -0.54 9.18
CA LEU A 92 3.55 -0.99 10.04
C LEU A 92 2.65 0.16 10.48
N GLY A 93 3.20 1.34 10.79
CA GLY A 93 2.42 2.53 11.07
C GLY A 93 1.62 3.01 9.86
N GLY A 94 2.21 2.96 8.66
CA GLY A 94 1.52 3.25 7.40
C GLY A 94 0.33 2.33 7.15
N LEU A 95 0.52 1.01 7.30
CA LEU A 95 -0.56 0.03 7.17
C LEU A 95 -1.62 0.20 8.26
N ASN A 96 -1.20 0.36 9.51
CA ASN A 96 -2.12 0.55 10.63
C ASN A 96 -3.00 1.78 10.42
N ALA A 97 -2.42 2.93 10.07
CA ALA A 97 -3.17 4.14 9.78
C ALA A 97 -4.18 3.95 8.64
N ALA A 98 -3.78 3.26 7.56
CA ALA A 98 -4.67 2.93 6.46
C ALA A 98 -5.86 2.05 6.91
N ILE A 99 -5.65 1.13 7.86
CA ILE A 99 -6.69 0.22 8.37
C ILE A 99 -7.62 0.92 9.36
N THR A 100 -7.06 1.71 10.29
CA THR A 100 -7.79 2.22 11.45
C THR A 100 -8.33 3.65 11.29
N GLU A 101 -7.72 4.48 10.43
CA GLU A 101 -8.09 5.90 10.29
C GLU A 101 -8.94 6.20 9.04
N LEU A 102 -8.82 5.39 7.99
CA LEU A 102 -9.60 5.59 6.76
C LEU A 102 -11.06 5.17 6.92
N SER A 103 -11.97 5.90 6.27
CA SER A 103 -13.41 5.68 6.37
C SER A 103 -13.93 4.54 5.46
N TRP A 104 -13.38 3.34 5.63
CA TRP A 104 -13.84 2.12 4.92
C TRP A 104 -15.33 1.88 5.16
N ARG A 105 -16.12 1.82 4.09
CA ARG A 105 -17.59 1.66 4.18
C ARG A 105 -18.15 0.66 3.18
N ASN A 106 -17.45 0.43 2.07
CA ASN A 106 -17.88 -0.52 1.06
C ASN A 106 -17.46 -1.94 1.46
N HIS A 107 -18.16 -2.92 0.89
CA HIS A 107 -17.89 -4.33 1.16
C HIS A 107 -16.63 -4.84 0.47
N ILE A 108 -16.29 -4.28 -0.68
CA ILE A 108 -15.10 -4.66 -1.43
C ILE A 108 -14.03 -3.66 -1.08
N ARG A 109 -13.00 -4.13 -0.38
CA ARG A 109 -11.93 -3.32 0.18
C ARG A 109 -10.60 -3.83 -0.34
N VAL A 110 -9.88 -2.97 -1.04
CA VAL A 110 -8.59 -3.31 -1.68
C VAL A 110 -7.54 -2.34 -1.17
N LEU A 111 -6.41 -2.87 -0.73
CA LEU A 111 -5.25 -2.10 -0.29
C LEU A 111 -4.05 -2.51 -1.14
N LEU A 112 -3.54 -1.57 -1.94
CA LEU A 112 -2.30 -1.73 -2.70
C LEU A 112 -1.18 -1.01 -1.96
N HIS A 113 -0.28 -1.78 -1.36
CA HIS A 113 0.89 -1.26 -0.66
C HIS A 113 2.09 -1.26 -1.62
N ILE A 114 2.82 -0.15 -1.73
CA ILE A 114 4.00 0.01 -2.60
C ILE A 114 5.16 0.48 -1.73
N GLY A 115 6.33 -0.16 -1.82
CA GLY A 115 7.51 0.27 -1.08
C GLY A 115 8.80 -0.41 -1.54
N ASP A 116 9.92 0.19 -1.18
CA ASP A 116 11.27 -0.29 -1.46
C ASP A 116 12.01 -0.84 -0.23
N PHE A 117 11.61 -0.48 0.99
CA PHE A 117 12.19 -1.05 2.22
C PHE A 117 11.16 -1.76 3.13
N PRO A 118 11.61 -2.70 3.99
CA PRO A 118 10.75 -3.43 4.92
C PRO A 118 10.45 -2.64 6.22
N PRO A 119 9.55 -3.12 7.10
CA PRO A 119 9.38 -2.57 8.44
C PRO A 119 10.59 -2.83 9.34
N HIS A 120 10.79 -1.97 10.34
CA HIS A 120 11.76 -2.17 11.41
C HIS A 120 11.66 -3.52 12.12
N GLY A 121 12.82 -4.01 12.56
CA GLY A 121 13.01 -5.21 13.36
C GLY A 121 13.83 -6.26 12.61
N ARG A 122 14.87 -6.80 13.29
CA ARG A 122 15.85 -7.80 12.77
C ARG A 122 15.28 -9.06 12.10
N ARG A 123 13.98 -9.30 12.23
CA ARG A 123 13.33 -10.42 11.54
C ARG A 123 13.05 -10.12 10.08
N PHE A 124 12.98 -8.86 9.69
CA PHE A 124 12.55 -8.43 8.35
C PHE A 124 13.72 -8.23 7.38
N ASP A 125 14.91 -7.91 7.86
CA ASP A 125 16.13 -7.79 7.06
C ASP A 125 17.40 -7.85 7.95
N ASN A 126 18.57 -7.55 7.37
CA ASN A 126 19.85 -7.44 8.09
C ASN A 126 20.56 -6.10 7.83
N GLU A 127 19.81 -5.07 7.42
CA GLU A 127 20.32 -3.72 7.25
C GLU A 127 20.65 -3.08 8.61
N GLU A 128 21.31 -1.92 8.57
CA GLU A 128 21.35 -1.05 9.75
C GLU A 128 19.92 -0.65 10.08
N ASP A 129 19.56 -0.70 11.37
CA ASP A 129 18.19 -0.51 11.87
C ASP A 129 18.27 0.19 13.23
N ASP A 130 17.69 1.39 13.32
CA ASP A 130 17.60 2.20 14.53
C ASP A 130 16.59 1.65 15.53
N TYR A 131 15.67 0.79 15.07
CA TYR A 131 14.63 0.12 15.85
C TYR A 131 14.69 -1.41 15.69
N PRO A 132 15.82 -2.05 16.05
CA PRO A 132 16.08 -3.45 15.69
C PRO A 132 15.25 -4.46 16.49
N ASP A 133 14.54 -4.00 17.52
CA ASP A 133 13.58 -4.80 18.29
C ASP A 133 12.13 -4.67 17.75
N GLY A 134 11.92 -3.89 16.69
CA GLY A 134 10.63 -3.66 16.02
C GLY A 134 10.09 -2.23 16.21
N ASP A 135 8.86 -2.00 15.73
CA ASP A 135 8.19 -0.69 15.79
C ASP A 135 8.19 -0.12 17.24
N PRO A 136 8.64 1.13 17.45
CA PRO A 136 8.76 1.78 18.76
C PRO A 136 7.41 2.12 19.41
N ASN A 137 6.30 2.11 18.65
CA ASN A 137 4.95 2.30 19.16
C ASN A 137 4.30 0.97 19.60
N GLY A 138 5.01 -0.16 19.44
CA GLY A 138 4.56 -1.48 19.83
C GLY A 138 3.67 -2.19 18.80
N LEU A 139 3.62 -1.69 17.55
CA LEU A 139 2.93 -2.39 16.47
C LEU A 139 3.68 -3.67 16.10
N THR A 140 2.93 -4.74 15.85
CA THR A 140 3.47 -5.98 15.29
C THR A 140 2.81 -6.29 13.96
N ALA A 141 3.54 -6.92 13.03
CA ALA A 141 2.97 -7.34 11.76
C ALA A 141 1.78 -8.30 11.96
N GLU A 142 1.84 -9.15 12.98
CA GLU A 142 0.74 -10.03 13.35
C GLU A 142 -0.52 -9.23 13.68
N GLN A 143 -0.44 -8.24 14.57
CA GLN A 143 -1.58 -7.40 14.93
C GLN A 143 -2.13 -6.64 13.73
N VAL A 144 -1.27 -5.92 13.01
CA VAL A 144 -1.69 -5.05 11.90
C VAL A 144 -2.30 -5.87 10.76
N LEU A 145 -1.66 -6.97 10.37
CA LEU A 145 -2.13 -7.78 9.25
C LEU A 145 -3.35 -8.64 9.63
N ASP A 146 -3.45 -9.13 10.87
CA ASP A 146 -4.67 -9.80 11.35
C ASP A 146 -5.86 -8.84 11.41
N GLU A 147 -5.65 -7.59 11.81
CA GLU A 147 -6.69 -6.56 11.79
C GLU A 147 -7.13 -6.24 10.35
N MET A 148 -6.17 -6.07 9.43
CA MET A 148 -6.44 -5.90 8.00
C MET A 148 -7.31 -7.05 7.44
N ARG A 149 -6.92 -8.29 7.73
CA ARG A 149 -7.66 -9.49 7.31
C ARG A 149 -9.06 -9.53 7.93
N SER A 150 -9.17 -9.20 9.22
CA SER A 150 -10.45 -9.17 9.94
C SER A 150 -11.39 -8.07 9.42
N ALA A 151 -10.83 -6.97 8.93
CA ALA A 151 -11.54 -5.91 8.24
C ALA A 151 -11.95 -6.27 6.81
N GLY A 152 -11.62 -7.47 6.32
CA GLY A 152 -11.94 -7.92 4.97
C GLY A 152 -11.21 -7.13 3.88
N ILE A 153 -10.04 -6.59 4.20
CA ILE A 153 -9.22 -5.82 3.26
C ILE A 153 -8.33 -6.79 2.48
N HIS A 154 -8.47 -6.80 1.16
CA HIS A 154 -7.61 -7.57 0.27
C HIS A 154 -6.30 -6.83 0.05
N TYR A 155 -5.21 -7.41 0.53
CA TYR A 155 -3.87 -6.84 0.49
C TYR A 155 -3.11 -7.26 -0.76
N PHE A 156 -2.37 -6.32 -1.33
CA PHE A 156 -1.49 -6.50 -2.46
C PHE A 156 -0.21 -5.71 -2.25
N PHE A 157 0.92 -6.22 -2.74
CA PHE A 157 2.20 -5.55 -2.57
C PHE A 157 2.89 -5.24 -3.90
N GLY A 158 3.23 -3.98 -4.14
CA GLY A 158 4.09 -3.49 -5.20
C GLY A 158 5.53 -3.43 -4.71
N ARG A 159 6.32 -4.45 -5.04
CA ARG A 159 7.74 -4.53 -4.73
C ARG A 159 8.52 -3.61 -5.65
N ILE A 160 9.33 -2.72 -5.08
CA ILE A 160 10.29 -1.90 -5.84
C ILE A 160 11.66 -2.57 -5.82
N THR A 161 12.19 -2.91 -4.65
CA THR A 161 13.50 -3.58 -4.52
C THR A 161 13.39 -4.94 -3.84
N GLU A 162 14.46 -5.73 -3.88
CA GLU A 162 14.59 -7.00 -3.17
C GLU A 162 14.66 -6.90 -1.64
N TYR A 163 14.90 -5.71 -1.06
CA TYR A 163 15.00 -5.54 0.40
C TYR A 163 13.71 -5.96 1.12
N THR A 164 12.59 -5.93 0.41
CA THR A 164 11.27 -6.33 0.93
C THR A 164 10.99 -7.84 0.84
N ASP A 165 11.89 -8.66 0.30
CA ASP A 165 11.66 -10.09 0.06
C ASP A 165 11.35 -10.88 1.33
N THR A 166 12.07 -10.59 2.42
CA THR A 166 11.88 -11.27 3.69
C THR A 166 10.58 -10.79 4.36
N MET A 167 10.26 -9.49 4.30
CA MET A 167 8.94 -8.96 4.69
C MET A 167 7.81 -9.69 3.97
N ILE A 168 7.89 -9.84 2.65
CA ILE A 168 6.87 -10.54 1.85
C ILE A 168 6.67 -11.97 2.37
N ARG A 169 7.75 -12.72 2.60
CA ARG A 169 7.68 -14.10 3.12
C ARG A 169 7.02 -14.16 4.50
N ILE A 170 7.38 -13.23 5.38
CA ILE A 170 6.81 -13.17 6.74
C ILE A 170 5.34 -12.82 6.68
N PHE A 171 4.96 -11.79 5.92
CA PHE A 171 3.56 -11.38 5.77
C PHE A 171 2.72 -12.54 5.21
N LYS A 172 3.24 -13.28 4.22
CA LYS A 172 2.56 -14.46 3.68
C LYS A 172 2.35 -15.56 4.72
N SER A 173 3.27 -15.71 5.68
CA SER A 173 3.11 -16.68 6.77
C SER A 173 2.02 -16.27 7.78
N ILE A 174 1.69 -14.97 7.86
CA ILE A 174 0.68 -14.42 8.78
C ILE A 174 -0.71 -14.43 8.13
N ILE A 175 -0.85 -13.88 6.92
CA ILE A 175 -2.15 -13.69 6.26
C ILE A 175 -2.41 -14.60 5.06
N GLY A 176 -1.49 -15.49 4.73
CA GLY A 176 -1.56 -16.36 3.56
C GLY A 176 -1.04 -15.68 2.29
N GLU A 177 -1.20 -16.36 1.15
CA GLU A 177 -0.75 -15.84 -0.14
C GLU A 177 -1.48 -14.56 -0.54
N PHE A 178 -0.71 -13.56 -0.95
CA PHE A 178 -1.19 -12.34 -1.58
C PHE A 178 -0.36 -12.03 -2.83
N PRO A 179 -0.92 -11.31 -3.82
CA PRO A 179 -0.19 -10.99 -5.04
C PRO A 179 0.89 -9.94 -4.81
N VAL A 180 2.01 -10.13 -5.50
CA VAL A 180 3.17 -9.23 -5.50
C VAL A 180 3.42 -8.76 -6.93
N PHE A 181 3.67 -7.46 -7.12
CA PHE A 181 3.95 -6.83 -8.41
C PHE A 181 5.33 -6.17 -8.39
N ASP A 182 6.17 -6.50 -9.36
CA ASP A 182 7.55 -6.00 -9.43
C ASP A 182 7.65 -4.74 -10.29
N PHE A 183 7.84 -3.58 -9.66
CA PHE A 183 7.89 -2.28 -10.33
C PHE A 183 9.18 -2.08 -11.14
N GLU A 184 10.32 -2.59 -10.66
CA GLU A 184 11.59 -2.53 -11.41
C GLU A 184 11.54 -3.35 -12.72
N SER A 185 10.87 -4.50 -12.68
CA SER A 185 10.81 -5.42 -13.83
C SER A 185 9.78 -5.02 -14.89
N THR A 186 8.92 -4.04 -14.59
CA THR A 186 7.87 -3.55 -15.49
C THR A 186 8.20 -2.14 -16.00
N PRO A 187 9.10 -1.99 -16.99
CA PRO A 187 9.15 -0.77 -17.81
C PRO A 187 7.88 -0.62 -18.68
N ASP A 188 6.96 -1.58 -18.63
CA ASP A 188 5.65 -1.53 -19.27
C ASP A 188 4.54 -1.19 -18.26
N PRO A 189 4.12 0.08 -18.20
CA PRO A 189 3.00 0.49 -17.37
C PRO A 189 1.62 0.01 -17.87
N GLU A 190 1.50 -0.65 -19.02
CA GLU A 190 0.27 -1.39 -19.39
C GLU A 190 0.13 -2.70 -18.62
N GLY A 191 1.19 -3.52 -18.55
CA GLY A 191 1.18 -4.77 -17.79
C GLY A 191 0.89 -4.60 -16.30
N LEU A 192 1.29 -3.47 -15.71
CA LEU A 192 0.95 -3.15 -14.31
C LEU A 192 -0.55 -2.87 -14.13
N VAL A 193 -1.17 -2.14 -15.07
CA VAL A 193 -2.61 -1.87 -15.05
C VAL A 193 -3.41 -3.16 -15.22
N GLU A 194 -2.98 -4.05 -16.12
CA GLU A 194 -3.61 -5.36 -16.33
C GLU A 194 -3.53 -6.23 -15.06
N LYS A 195 -2.34 -6.36 -14.46
CA LYS A 195 -2.16 -7.11 -13.22
C LYS A 195 -2.97 -6.55 -12.06
N PHE A 196 -3.05 -5.22 -11.94
CA PHE A 196 -3.89 -4.57 -10.93
C PHE A 196 -5.39 -4.81 -11.21
N PHE A 197 -5.79 -4.80 -12.47
CA PHE A 197 -7.16 -5.10 -12.87
C PHE A 197 -7.54 -6.53 -12.48
N ASP A 198 -6.70 -7.51 -12.83
CA ASP A 198 -6.92 -8.92 -12.45
C ASP A 198 -7.01 -9.09 -10.94
N ALA A 199 -6.16 -8.40 -10.19
CA ALA A 199 -6.20 -8.33 -8.73
C ALA A 199 -7.53 -7.76 -8.21
N THR A 200 -8.00 -6.67 -8.79
CA THR A 200 -9.26 -6.05 -8.40
C THR A 200 -10.45 -6.95 -8.74
N CYS A 201 -10.45 -7.57 -9.92
CA CYS A 201 -11.43 -8.58 -10.31
C CYS A 201 -11.41 -9.78 -9.37
N SER A 202 -10.24 -10.22 -8.93
CA SER A 202 -10.10 -11.31 -7.95
C SER A 202 -10.69 -10.93 -6.59
N ALA A 203 -10.41 -9.72 -6.09
CA ALA A 203 -11.00 -9.20 -4.85
C ALA A 203 -12.53 -9.07 -4.95
N ILE A 204 -13.01 -8.56 -6.08
CA ILE A 204 -14.44 -8.50 -6.42
C ILE A 204 -15.07 -9.90 -6.39
N ASN A 205 -14.48 -10.86 -7.09
CA ASN A 205 -15.00 -12.22 -7.19
C ASN A 205 -15.00 -12.89 -5.82
N THR A 206 -13.93 -12.75 -5.05
CA THR A 206 -13.85 -13.29 -3.68
C THR A 206 -14.95 -12.71 -2.79
N ALA A 207 -15.18 -11.39 -2.87
CA ALA A 207 -16.24 -10.72 -2.12
C ALA A 207 -17.66 -11.10 -2.59
N ILE A 208 -17.82 -11.59 -3.83
CA ILE A 208 -19.08 -12.17 -4.33
C ILE A 208 -19.24 -13.60 -3.81
N THR A 209 -18.22 -14.46 -3.93
CA THR A 209 -18.27 -15.87 -3.51
C THR A 209 -18.53 -16.03 -2.02
N LEU A 210 -17.99 -15.14 -1.17
CA LEU A 210 -18.26 -15.13 0.28
C LEU A 210 -19.72 -14.78 0.64
N ARG A 211 -20.58 -14.48 -0.34
CA ARG A 211 -22.02 -14.22 -0.17
C ARG A 211 -22.92 -15.41 -0.51
N GLU A 212 -22.38 -16.49 -1.06
CA GLU A 212 -23.09 -17.77 -1.29
C GLU A 212 -22.81 -18.77 -0.16
#